data_AF-A0A9E0H7Z3-F1
#
_entry.id   AF-A0A9E0H7Z3-F1
#
_cell.length_a   1.000
_cell.length_b   1.000
_cell.length_c   1.000
_cell.angle_alpha   90.00
_cell.angle_beta   90.00
_cell.angle_gamma   90.00
#
_symmetry.space_group_name_H-M   'P 1'
#
loop_
_entity.id
_entity.type
_entity.pdbx_description
1 polymer ?
#
loop_
_entity_poly.entity_id
_entity_poly.type
_entity_poly.pdbx_seq_one_letter_code
_entity_poly.pdbx_strand_id
1 'polypeptide(L)' 'MAAPTPPFSPAELGEAHRAIASTLGKCEKIVPKLRPGTAQHTLLDRRIRALEIALALIERELAGGSVSDPGRSTS' A
#
# COMPACT_ATOMS: atom_id res chain seq x y z
N MET A 1 22.33 18.38 10.72
CA MET A 1 21.44 18.11 9.58
C MET A 1 20.17 17.50 10.16
N ALA A 2 19.01 18.14 9.99
CA ALA A 2 17.75 17.60 10.50
C ALA A 2 17.38 16.37 9.66
N ALA A 3 17.07 15.25 10.33
CA ALA A 3 16.56 14.06 9.67
C ALA A 3 15.30 14.41 8.85
N PRO A 4 15.06 13.76 7.70
CA PRO A 4 13.84 13.96 6.95
C PRO A 4 12.65 13.60 7.84
N THR A 5 11.80 14.58 8.13
CA THR A 5 10.52 14.32 8.79
C THR A 5 9.72 13.38 7.89
N PRO A 6 9.16 12.28 8.41
CA PRO A 6 8.29 11.43 7.60
C PRO A 6 7.14 12.30 7.06
N PRO A 7 6.80 12.17 5.76
CA PRO A 7 5.83 13.05 5.10
C PRO A 7 4.40 12.91 5.65
N PHE A 8 4.14 11.89 6.47
CA PHE A 8 2.86 11.59 7.07
C PHE A 8 3.03 11.17 8.53
N SER A 9 2.08 11.55 9.38
CA SER A 9 2.00 11.09 10.76
C SER A 9 1.52 9.62 10.83
N PRO A 10 1.85 8.90 11.92
CA PRO A 10 1.32 7.54 12.13
C PRO A 10 -0.21 7.48 12.14
N ALA A 11 -0.89 8.56 12.56
CA ALA A 11 -2.34 8.65 12.56
C ALA A 11 -2.91 8.69 11.13
N GLU A 12 -2.33 9.51 10.25
CA GLU A 12 -2.70 9.60 8.84
C GLU A 12 -2.42 8.29 8.10
N LEU A 13 -1.27 7.66 8.36
CA LEU A 13 -0.94 6.34 7.83
C LEU A 13 -1.94 5.28 8.29
N GLY A 14 -2.31 5.29 9.57
CA GLY A 14 -3.32 4.38 10.11
C GLY A 14 -4.72 4.59 9.52
N GLU A 15 -5.10 5.84 9.25
CA GLU A 15 -6.37 6.15 8.58
C GLU A 15 -6.38 5.68 7.12
N ALA A 16 -5.30 5.97 6.38
CA ALA A 16 -5.12 5.50 5.01
C ALA A 16 -5.16 3.96 4.94
N HIS A 17 -4.46 3.27 5.86
CA HIS A 17 -4.48 1.81 5.95
C HIS A 17 -5.90 1.26 6.10
N ARG A 18 -6.67 1.78 7.08
CA ARG A 18 -8.06 1.35 7.30
C ARG A 18 -8.94 1.56 6.07
N ALA A 19 -8.82 2.71 5.40
CA ALA A 19 -9.61 3.02 4.21
C ALA A 19 -9.26 2.10 3.03
N ILE A 20 -7.97 1.83 2.81
CA ILE A 20 -7.48 0.93 1.76
C ILE A 20 -7.91 -0.51 2.05
N ALA A 21 -7.77 -1.00 3.29
CA ALA A 21 -8.18 -2.34 3.69
C ALA A 21 -9.69 -2.55 3.50
N SER A 22 -10.52 -1.55 3.84
CA SER A 22 -11.97 -1.58 3.58
C SER A 22 -12.29 -1.65 2.08
N THR A 23 -11.52 -0.93 1.26
CA THR A 23 -11.67 -0.94 -0.20
C THR A 23 -11.26 -2.29 -0.78
N LEU A 24 -10.15 -2.86 -0.31
CA LEU A 24 -9.66 -4.18 -0.71
C LEU A 24 -10.71 -5.26 -0.42
N GLY A 25 -11.25 -5.30 0.80
CA GLY A 25 -12.27 -6.28 1.17
C GLY A 25 -13.58 -6.16 0.36
N LYS A 26 -13.89 -4.98 -0.20
CA LYS A 26 -15.00 -4.84 -1.16
C LYS A 26 -14.63 -5.40 -2.53
N CYS A 27 -13.42 -5.14 -3.02
CA CYS A 27 -12.92 -5.68 -4.29
C CYS A 27 -12.88 -7.21 -4.28
N GLU A 28 -12.33 -7.82 -3.22
CA GLU A 28 -12.25 -9.28 -3.06
C GLU A 28 -13.63 -9.96 -3.08
N LYS A 29 -14.65 -9.32 -2.50
CA LYS A 29 -16.04 -9.83 -2.53
C LYS A 29 -16.69 -9.74 -3.92
N ILE A 30 -16.17 -8.90 -4.80
CA ILE A 30 -16.73 -8.66 -6.14
C ILE A 30 -16.03 -9.53 -7.18
N VAL A 31 -14.71 -9.74 -7.10
CA VAL A 31 -13.94 -10.53 -8.10
C VAL A 31 -14.58 -11.88 -8.45
N PRO A 32 -15.00 -12.73 -7.49
CA PRO A 32 -15.58 -14.04 -7.79
C PRO A 32 -16.90 -13.97 -8.55
N LYS A 33 -17.57 -12.80 -8.53
CA LYS A 33 -18.83 -12.56 -9.23
C LYS A 33 -18.62 -12.10 -10.68
N LEU A 34 -17.39 -11.76 -11.05
CA LEU A 34 -17.05 -11.33 -12.40
C LEU A 34 -16.64 -12.52 -13.25
N ARG A 35 -17.00 -12.48 -14.54
CA ARG A 35 -16.58 -13.50 -15.49
C ARG A 35 -15.07 -13.38 -15.76
N PRO A 36 -14.28 -14.46 -15.59
CA PRO A 36 -12.87 -14.46 -15.96
C PRO A 36 -12.66 -14.08 -17.44
N GLY A 37 -11.55 -13.40 -17.73
CA GLY A 37 -11.21 -12.95 -19.07
C GLY A 37 -11.94 -11.68 -19.54
N THR A 38 -12.84 -11.12 -18.74
CA THR A 38 -13.44 -9.80 -19.03
C THR A 38 -12.52 -8.66 -18.59
N ALA A 39 -12.60 -7.52 -19.28
CA ALA A 39 -11.87 -6.32 -18.90
C ALA A 39 -12.15 -5.87 -17.45
N GLN A 40 -13.38 -6.07 -16.98
CA GLN A 40 -13.80 -5.77 -15.60
C GLN A 40 -13.07 -6.65 -14.59
N HIS A 41 -12.96 -7.95 -14.85
CA HIS A 41 -12.21 -8.88 -14.00
C HIS A 41 -10.73 -8.49 -13.95
N THR A 42 -10.09 -8.28 -15.10
CA THR A 42 -8.68 -7.89 -15.16
C THR A 42 -8.41 -6.55 -14.47
N LEU A 43 -9.30 -5.57 -14.61
CA LEU A 43 -9.16 -4.28 -13.93
C LEU A 43 -9.27 -4.43 -12.41
N LEU A 44 -10.21 -5.26 -11.94
CA LEU A 44 -10.42 -5.47 -10.52
C LEU A 44 -9.25 -6.23 -9.88
N ASP A 45 -8.69 -7.23 -10.58
CA ASP A 45 -7.48 -7.94 -10.12
C ASP A 45 -6.29 -7.00 -9.99
N ARG A 46 -6.07 -6.12 -10.98
CA ARG A 46 -4.99 -5.12 -10.93
C ARG A 46 -5.18 -4.15 -9.77
N ARG A 47 -6.42 -3.75 -9.51
CA ARG A 47 -6.76 -2.88 -8.37
C ARG A 47 -6.45 -3.56 -7.05
N ILE A 48 -6.80 -4.83 -6.88
CA ILE A 48 -6.49 -5.60 -5.66
C ILE A 48 -4.99 -5.61 -5.42
N ARG A 49 -4.19 -5.99 -6.43
CA ARG A 49 -2.72 -6.01 -6.32
C ARG A 49 -2.14 -4.65 -5.93
N ALA A 50 -2.67 -3.57 -6.50
CA ALA A 50 -2.22 -2.22 -6.15
C ALA A 50 -2.56 -1.84 -4.70
N LEU A 51 -3.75 -2.23 -4.20
CA LEU A 51 -4.16 -1.99 -2.81
C LEU A 51 -3.33 -2.82 -1.83
N GLU A 52 -3.01 -4.07 -2.15
CA GLU A 52 -2.12 -4.92 -1.35
C GLU A 52 -0.71 -4.31 -1.23
N ILE A 53 -0.16 -3.83 -2.36
CA ILE A 53 1.13 -3.12 -2.35
C ILE A 53 1.04 -1.88 -1.47
N ALA A 54 0.00 -1.07 -1.62
CA ALA A 54 -0.17 0.15 -0.82
C ALA A 54 -0.24 -0.15 0.68
N LEU A 55 -0.95 -1.20 1.11
CA LEU A 55 -1.00 -1.64 2.50
C LEU A 55 0.39 -2.03 3.02
N ALA A 56 1.13 -2.84 2.26
CA ALA A 56 2.48 -3.25 2.63
C ALA A 56 3.46 -2.07 2.74
N LEU A 57 3.32 -1.05 1.89
CA LEU A 57 4.11 0.18 1.96
C LEU A 57 3.79 0.96 3.25
N ILE A 58 2.51 1.09 3.60
CA ILE A 58 2.07 1.79 4.81
C ILE A 58 2.52 1.04 6.07
N GLU A 59 2.40 -0.29 6.09
CA GLU A 59 2.84 -1.13 7.20
C GLU A 59 4.36 -1.02 7.43
N ARG A 60 5.15 -0.99 6.34
CA ARG A 60 6.60 -0.76 6.44
C ARG A 60 6.94 0.61 7.03
N GLU A 61 6.20 1.64 6.63
CA GLU A 61 6.41 2.99 7.16
C GLU A 61 6.04 3.07 8.65
N LEU A 62 4.92 2.46 9.03
CA LEU A 62 4.48 2.36 10.44
C LEU A 62 5.45 1.52 11.30
N ALA A 63 6.14 0.55 10.71
CA ALA A 63 7.17 -0.26 11.38
C ALA A 63 8.52 0.48 11.57
N GLY A 64 8.61 1.74 11.14
CA GLY A 64 9.79 2.59 11.38
C GLY A 64 10.89 2.47 10.33
N GLY A 65 10.58 2.01 9.12
CA GLY A 65 11.43 2.21 7.94
C GLY A 65 12.92 1.86 8.13
N SER A 66 13.25 0.66 8.59
CA SER A 66 14.64 0.15 8.57
C SER A 66 15.05 -0.29 7.16
N VAL A 67 14.99 0.62 6.19
CA VAL A 67 15.85 0.52 5.01
C VAL A 67 17.17 1.16 5.42
N SER A 68 18.07 0.34 5.97
CA SER A 68 19.50 0.65 5.94
C SER A 68 19.89 0.77 4.48
N ASP A 69 20.04 1.99 3.99
CA ASP A 69 20.69 2.31 2.72
C ASP A 69 22.21 2.16 2.93
N PRO A 70 22.88 1.10 2.45
CA PRO A 70 24.32 0.99 2.55
C PRO A 70 24.90 1.64 1.28
N GLY A 71 24.91 2.97 1.22
CA GLY A 71 25.22 3.58 -0.08
C GLY A 71 25.34 5.10 -0.17
N ARG A 72 25.91 5.78 0.83
CA ARG A 72 26.46 7.13 0.57
C ARG A 72 27.81 7.34 1.23
N SER A 73 28.82 6.68 0.64
CA SER A 73 30.17 7.25 0.62
C SER A 73 30.20 8.35 -0.42
N THR A 74 30.30 9.59 0.02
CA THR A 74 30.95 10.65 -0.76
C THR A 74 31.73 11.52 0.20
N SER A 75 33.05 11.38 0.09
CA SER A 75 34.18 12.25 0.46
C SER A 75 33.95 13.47 1.34
#